data_AF-A0A969NLP8-F1
#
_entry.id   AF-A0A969NLP8-F1
#
_cell.length_a   1.000
_cell.length_b   1.000
_cell.length_c   1.000
_cell.angle_alpha   90.00
_cell.angle_beta   90.00
_cell.angle_gamma   90.00
#
_symmetry.space_group_name_H-M   'P 1'
#
loop_
_entity.id
_entity.type
_entity.pdbx_description
1 polymer ?
#
loop_
_entity_poly.entity_id
_entity_poly.type
_entity_poly.pdbx_seq_one_letter_code
_entity_poly.pdbx_strand_id
1 'polypeptide(L)'
;LGEIKADLQVTGLLNQPQVSIDAISTKQTRIDRIDFRPGSTANIQVIGSDLSVTRFQAIPTVGGRLTGRGTIEFEETRGQGEKNSKYLFDLQANNVPAQAIARLYQTTIPVEIGLVSGVARFLGTLENLDKSKATGSANFRLGGGTVRASNFRYANGQWQGIVQTSGVSVASLNPSAPTQVGQGRVDSNLTVFGTLDSFKLDAMRATGSANIAIANGLVKARDLTLANGRWVSNVQAQGLVLDRLVPNVPSGAKGILNGTFNLAGRVDDVIDNLQGIGKGSLTLPKGAIAAEQIQLSQGKFQASLTPQNLALRQFSQELRGELAGKLDVFGTLENPNLKTVQASGELRFSEGIHAIAKPLTTVINWNGQRLGIERATADGINAVDGQILLLNC
;
A
#
# COMPACT_ATOMS: atom_id res chain seq x y z
N LEU A 1 23.65 32.58 -9.26
CA LEU A 1 23.46 34.01 -9.60
C LEU A 1 22.59 34.06 -10.84
N GLY A 2 21.40 34.67 -10.73
CA GLY A 2 20.47 34.86 -11.85
C GLY A 2 20.56 36.26 -12.42
N GLU A 3 19.85 36.51 -13.51
CA GLU A 3 19.70 37.84 -14.13
C GLU A 3 18.26 37.99 -14.60
N ILE A 4 17.65 39.15 -14.30
CA ILE A 4 16.27 39.48 -14.63
C ILE A 4 16.28 40.79 -15.39
N LYS A 5 15.61 40.83 -16.52
CA LYS A 5 15.21 42.05 -17.22
C LYS A 5 13.75 42.35 -16.86
N ALA A 6 13.44 43.59 -16.55
CA ALA A 6 12.08 44.01 -16.25
C ALA A 6 11.74 45.31 -16.99
N ASP A 7 10.54 45.36 -17.57
CA ASP A 7 9.94 46.57 -18.11
C ASP A 7 8.95 47.11 -17.06
N LEU A 8 9.10 48.39 -16.71
CA LEU A 8 8.35 49.05 -15.63
C LEU A 8 7.47 50.16 -16.20
N GLN A 9 6.19 50.15 -15.86
CA GLN A 9 5.26 51.23 -16.16
C GLN A 9 4.64 51.77 -14.87
N VAL A 10 4.69 53.09 -14.68
CA VAL A 10 4.08 53.78 -13.54
C VAL A 10 2.95 54.67 -14.04
N THR A 11 1.75 54.47 -13.52
CA THR A 11 0.53 55.23 -13.84
C THR A 11 -0.20 55.62 -12.56
N GLY A 12 -1.37 56.27 -12.68
CA GLY A 12 -2.19 56.67 -11.53
C GLY A 12 -1.82 58.03 -10.94
N LEU A 13 -2.45 58.35 -9.80
CA LEU A 13 -2.23 59.61 -9.07
C LEU A 13 -0.97 59.51 -8.20
N LEU A 14 -0.30 60.63 -7.92
CA LEU A 14 0.93 60.65 -7.11
C LEU A 14 0.74 60.07 -5.70
N ASN A 15 -0.46 60.20 -5.13
CA ASN A 15 -0.82 59.65 -3.82
C ASN A 15 -1.31 58.19 -3.87
N GLN A 16 -1.52 57.63 -5.05
CA GLN A 16 -1.92 56.23 -5.28
C GLN A 16 -1.31 55.72 -6.60
N PRO A 17 0.03 55.60 -6.68
CA PRO A 17 0.68 55.14 -7.89
C PRO A 17 0.30 53.69 -8.18
N GLN A 18 0.17 53.38 -9.46
CA GLN A 18 -0.03 52.04 -9.98
C GLN A 18 1.22 51.65 -10.74
N VAL A 19 1.86 50.55 -10.33
CA VAL A 19 3.11 50.07 -10.94
C VAL A 19 2.84 48.73 -11.60
N SER A 20 3.13 48.63 -12.89
CA SER A 20 3.12 47.37 -13.65
C SER A 20 4.55 46.96 -13.99
N ILE A 21 4.88 45.69 -13.76
CA ILE A 21 6.21 45.12 -13.98
C ILE A 21 6.06 43.85 -14.82
N ASP A 22 6.71 43.84 -15.98
CA ASP A 22 6.87 42.64 -16.80
C ASP A 22 8.31 42.15 -16.68
N ALA A 23 8.51 41.07 -15.94
CA ALA A 23 9.82 40.51 -15.64
C ALA A 23 10.10 39.23 -16.43
N ILE A 24 11.33 39.09 -16.94
CA ILE A 24 11.85 37.89 -17.58
C ILE A 24 13.26 37.57 -17.09
N SER A 25 13.52 36.32 -16.73
CA SER A 25 14.87 35.86 -16.42
C SER A 25 15.67 35.67 -17.71
N THR A 26 16.82 36.33 -17.86
CA THR A 26 17.71 36.22 -19.03
C THR A 26 18.80 35.16 -18.86
N LYS A 27 19.10 34.81 -17.60
CA LYS A 27 20.04 33.73 -17.23
C LYS A 27 19.36 32.70 -16.33
N GLN A 28 20.00 31.54 -16.20
CA GLN A 28 19.57 30.52 -15.25
C GLN A 28 19.50 31.13 -13.85
N THR A 29 18.36 30.96 -13.19
CA THR A 29 18.11 31.55 -11.88
C THR A 29 17.86 30.44 -10.87
N ARG A 30 18.48 30.54 -9.70
CA ARG A 30 18.26 29.61 -8.59
C ARG A 30 17.31 30.23 -7.59
N ILE A 31 16.23 29.53 -7.25
CA ILE A 31 15.35 29.87 -6.14
C ILE A 31 15.44 28.71 -5.15
N ASP A 32 15.89 29.01 -3.93
CA ASP A 32 16.28 28.02 -2.92
C ASP A 32 17.25 26.97 -3.52
N ARG A 33 16.81 25.71 -3.66
CA ARG A 33 17.63 24.60 -4.20
C ARG A 33 17.32 24.27 -5.66
N ILE A 34 16.36 24.95 -6.28
CA ILE A 34 15.89 24.62 -7.63
C ILE A 34 16.46 25.63 -8.62
N ASP A 35 17.15 25.12 -9.64
CA ASP A 35 17.59 25.90 -10.79
C ASP A 35 16.47 25.98 -11.84
N PHE A 36 16.28 27.16 -12.41
CA PHE A 36 15.27 27.46 -13.43
C PHE A 36 15.93 27.94 -14.72
N ARG A 37 15.40 27.47 -15.86
CA ARG A 37 15.88 27.88 -17.19
C ARG A 37 15.62 29.37 -17.43
N PRO A 38 16.44 30.05 -18.26
CA PRO A 38 16.10 31.36 -18.80
C PRO A 38 14.71 31.35 -19.45
N GLY A 39 14.07 32.52 -19.51
CA GLY A 39 12.71 32.68 -20.02
C GLY A 39 11.59 32.42 -18.99
N SER A 40 11.91 32.34 -17.69
CA SER A 40 10.89 32.41 -16.64
C SER A 40 10.31 33.83 -16.60
N THR A 41 8.99 33.96 -16.53
CA THR A 41 8.29 35.24 -16.63
C THR A 41 7.39 35.52 -15.44
N ALA A 42 7.20 36.80 -15.12
CA ALA A 42 6.22 37.25 -14.15
C ALA A 42 5.60 38.58 -14.58
N ASN A 43 4.28 38.70 -14.45
CA ASN A 43 3.55 39.96 -14.55
C ASN A 43 3.12 40.35 -13.14
N ILE A 44 3.58 41.52 -12.67
CA ILE A 44 3.35 42.00 -11.30
C ILE A 44 2.69 43.37 -11.36
N GLN A 45 1.68 43.58 -10.53
CA GLN A 45 1.02 44.86 -10.35
C GLN A 45 1.12 45.28 -8.89
N VAL A 46 1.49 46.53 -8.62
CA VAL A 46 1.48 47.12 -7.28
C VAL A 46 0.51 48.30 -7.29
N ILE A 47 -0.47 48.26 -6.39
CA ILE A 47 -1.45 49.34 -6.18
C ILE A 47 -1.48 49.65 -4.69
N GLY A 48 -1.06 50.86 -4.30
CA GLY A 48 -0.92 51.17 -2.87
C GLY A 48 0.06 50.22 -2.20
N SER A 49 -0.40 49.49 -1.18
CA SER A 49 0.37 48.48 -0.43
C SER A 49 0.11 47.04 -0.88
N ASP A 50 -0.64 46.84 -1.96
CA ASP A 50 -0.99 45.50 -2.45
C ASP A 50 -0.13 45.16 -3.68
N LEU A 51 0.56 44.03 -3.61
CA LEU A 51 1.29 43.45 -4.73
C LEU A 51 0.51 42.24 -5.24
N SER A 52 0.19 42.23 -6.52
CA SER A 52 -0.47 41.13 -7.23
C SER A 52 0.47 40.55 -8.27
N VAL A 53 0.78 39.26 -8.17
CA VAL A 53 1.39 38.48 -9.24
C VAL A 53 0.24 37.92 -10.08
N THR A 54 -0.05 38.58 -11.20
CA THR A 54 -1.18 38.20 -12.07
C THR A 54 -0.87 36.93 -12.86
N ARG A 55 0.40 36.74 -13.21
CA ARG A 55 0.91 35.53 -13.85
C ARG A 55 2.38 35.33 -13.51
N PHE A 56 2.73 34.08 -13.21
CA PHE A 56 4.09 33.59 -13.14
C PHE A 56 4.21 32.31 -13.96
N GLN A 57 5.33 32.13 -14.66
CA GLN A 57 5.70 30.88 -15.31
C GLN A 57 7.20 30.65 -15.13
N ALA A 58 7.57 29.44 -14.72
CA ALA A 58 8.96 29.00 -14.68
C ALA A 58 9.12 27.54 -15.10
N ILE A 59 10.31 27.21 -15.59
CA ILE A 59 10.68 25.87 -16.04
C ILE A 59 11.88 25.41 -15.22
N PRO A 60 11.70 24.49 -14.25
CA PRO A 60 12.82 23.89 -13.54
C PRO A 60 13.79 23.23 -14.54
N THR A 61 15.09 23.33 -14.28
CA THR A 61 16.11 22.65 -15.12
C THR A 61 15.94 21.14 -15.08
N VAL A 62 15.47 20.61 -13.95
CA VAL A 62 15.13 19.20 -13.76
C VAL A 62 13.93 18.72 -14.58
N GLY A 63 13.09 19.63 -15.10
CA GLY A 63 11.94 19.31 -15.95
C GLY A 63 10.59 19.81 -15.41
N GLY A 64 9.56 19.64 -16.24
CA GLY A 64 8.20 20.10 -15.95
C GLY A 64 8.00 21.61 -16.17
N ARG A 65 6.87 22.12 -15.69
CA ARG A 65 6.53 23.55 -15.72
C ARG A 65 5.78 23.94 -14.45
N LEU A 66 6.10 25.10 -13.92
CA LEU A 66 5.38 25.74 -12.83
C LEU A 66 4.69 27.00 -13.36
N THR A 67 3.42 27.17 -13.02
CA THR A 67 2.69 28.43 -13.26
C THR A 67 1.99 28.85 -11.99
N GLY A 68 1.77 30.14 -11.79
CA GLY A 68 1.11 30.61 -10.58
C GLY A 68 0.61 32.03 -10.67
N ARG A 69 -0.06 32.43 -9.59
CA ARG A 69 -0.55 33.77 -9.33
C ARG A 69 -0.63 33.98 -7.82
N GLY A 70 -0.68 35.21 -7.36
CA GLY A 70 -0.83 35.46 -5.94
C GLY A 70 -0.93 36.92 -5.59
N THR A 71 -1.16 37.17 -4.31
CA THR A 71 -1.21 38.51 -3.73
C THR A 71 -0.37 38.57 -2.47
N ILE A 72 0.16 39.75 -2.21
CA ILE A 72 0.80 40.14 -0.96
C ILE A 72 0.18 41.47 -0.55
N GLU A 73 -0.43 41.48 0.63
CA GLU A 73 -0.97 42.68 1.27
C GLU A 73 0.07 43.13 2.29
N PHE A 74 0.86 44.16 1.97
CA PHE A 74 1.84 44.70 2.91
C PHE A 74 1.12 45.54 3.95
N GLU A 75 1.33 45.24 5.24
CA GLU A 75 0.73 46.05 6.29
C GLU A 75 1.56 47.32 6.52
N GLU A 76 0.90 48.49 6.41
CA GLU A 76 1.51 49.76 6.79
C GLU A 76 1.70 49.81 8.31
N THR A 77 2.95 50.02 8.75
CA THR A 77 3.26 50.14 10.18
C THR A 77 2.59 51.40 10.75
N ARG A 78 1.53 51.25 11.53
CA ARG A 78 0.93 52.33 12.33
C ARG A 78 1.07 52.01 13.82
N GLY A 79 2.20 52.39 14.42
CA GLY A 79 2.49 52.22 15.85
C GLY A 79 3.34 50.98 16.21
N GLN A 80 3.41 50.62 17.49
CA GLN A 80 4.15 49.47 18.04
C GLN A 80 3.46 48.11 17.80
N GLY A 81 2.66 47.97 16.75
CA GLY A 81 2.01 46.70 16.38
C GLY A 81 2.96 45.75 15.65
N GLU A 82 2.79 44.43 15.85
CA GLU A 82 3.47 43.41 15.05
C GLU A 82 3.02 43.51 13.58
N LYS A 83 3.99 43.55 12.66
CA LYS A 83 3.72 43.52 11.21
C LYS A 83 3.09 42.17 10.83
N ASN A 84 2.04 42.22 10.01
CA ASN A 84 1.26 41.06 9.62
C ASN A 84 0.93 41.10 8.12
N SER A 85 1.97 41.19 7.28
CA SER A 85 1.84 41.22 5.83
C SER A 85 1.35 39.87 5.34
N LYS A 86 0.15 39.82 4.75
CA LYS A 86 -0.49 38.56 4.34
C LYS A 86 -0.09 38.20 2.93
N TYR A 87 -0.05 36.90 2.65
CA TYR A 87 0.12 36.42 1.29
C TYR A 87 -0.87 35.31 0.95
N LEU A 88 -1.20 35.20 -0.34
CA LEU A 88 -1.92 34.08 -0.93
C LEU A 88 -1.31 33.76 -2.30
N PHE A 89 -0.89 32.53 -2.52
CA PHE A 89 -0.33 32.08 -3.79
C PHE A 89 -0.98 30.79 -4.28
N ASP A 90 -1.49 30.81 -5.50
CA ASP A 90 -1.90 29.64 -6.25
C ASP A 90 -0.74 29.19 -7.15
N LEU A 91 -0.37 27.92 -7.06
CA LEU A 91 0.66 27.26 -7.86
C LEU A 91 0.05 26.07 -8.59
N GLN A 92 0.42 25.91 -9.86
CA GLN A 92 0.14 24.74 -10.67
C GLN A 92 1.47 24.15 -11.15
N ALA A 93 1.64 22.86 -10.91
CA ALA A 93 2.75 22.06 -11.40
C ALA A 93 2.24 21.17 -12.54
N ASN A 94 2.99 21.14 -13.64
CA ASN A 94 2.75 20.26 -14.78
C ASN A 94 4.00 19.40 -15.01
N ASN A 95 3.84 18.08 -14.89
CA ASN A 95 4.84 17.08 -15.20
C ASN A 95 6.20 17.31 -14.51
N VAL A 96 6.18 17.68 -13.24
CA VAL A 96 7.39 17.91 -12.44
C VAL A 96 7.97 16.58 -11.96
N PRO A 97 9.25 16.26 -12.23
CA PRO A 97 9.85 14.99 -11.82
C PRO A 97 10.16 14.96 -10.32
N ALA A 98 9.37 14.17 -9.57
CA ALA A 98 9.42 14.14 -8.11
C ALA A 98 10.80 13.72 -7.56
N GLN A 99 11.45 12.72 -8.17
CA GLN A 99 12.75 12.20 -7.74
C GLN A 99 13.84 13.23 -7.92
N ALA A 100 13.80 13.98 -9.02
CA ALA A 100 14.78 15.02 -9.26
C ALA A 100 14.63 16.14 -8.22
N ILE A 101 13.39 16.55 -7.92
CA ILE A 101 13.12 17.50 -6.83
C ILE A 101 13.61 16.94 -5.48
N ALA A 102 13.26 15.70 -5.13
CA ALA A 102 13.69 15.05 -3.90
C ALA A 102 15.23 15.04 -3.73
N ARG A 103 15.97 14.70 -4.80
CA ARG A 103 17.45 14.72 -4.79
C ARG A 103 18.02 16.11 -4.50
N LEU A 104 17.42 17.19 -5.03
CA LEU A 104 17.84 18.56 -4.72
C LEU A 104 17.71 18.88 -3.23
N TYR A 105 16.72 18.31 -2.55
CA TYR A 105 16.51 18.44 -1.11
C TYR A 105 17.20 17.34 -0.29
N GLN A 106 18.04 16.50 -0.92
CA GLN A 106 18.76 15.39 -0.27
C GLN A 106 17.82 14.41 0.43
N THR A 107 16.63 14.20 -0.14
CA THR A 107 15.64 13.23 0.36
C THR A 107 15.43 12.11 -0.65
N THR A 108 15.12 10.93 -0.15
CA THR A 108 14.86 9.72 -0.94
C THR A 108 13.38 9.39 -0.89
N ILE A 109 12.78 9.22 -2.07
CA ILE A 109 11.42 8.68 -2.18
C ILE A 109 11.55 7.15 -2.23
N PRO A 110 10.86 6.40 -1.36
CA PRO A 110 11.01 4.94 -1.26
C PRO A 110 10.47 4.18 -2.47
N VAL A 111 9.69 4.84 -3.33
CA VAL A 111 9.12 4.28 -4.55
C VAL A 111 9.41 5.20 -5.74
N GLU A 112 9.47 4.61 -6.93
CA GLU A 112 9.64 5.35 -8.19
C GLU A 112 8.32 6.03 -8.61
N ILE A 113 7.98 7.13 -7.93
CA ILE A 113 6.95 8.09 -8.37
C ILE A 113 7.31 8.64 -9.76
N GLY A 114 6.35 8.77 -10.68
CA GLY A 114 6.61 9.39 -11.98
C GLY A 114 6.65 10.92 -11.97
N LEU A 115 6.27 11.50 -13.11
CA LEU A 115 6.01 12.93 -13.23
C LEU A 115 4.75 13.30 -12.44
N VAL A 116 4.84 14.35 -11.62
CA VAL A 116 3.75 14.84 -10.78
C VAL A 116 3.14 16.09 -11.40
N SER A 117 1.82 16.09 -11.53
CA SER A 117 1.04 17.27 -11.87
C SER A 117 0.08 17.59 -10.73
N GLY A 118 -0.14 18.86 -10.44
CA GLY A 118 -0.98 19.24 -9.31
C GLY A 118 -1.20 20.72 -9.18
N VAL A 119 -2.03 21.07 -8.21
CA VAL A 119 -2.31 22.45 -7.81
C VAL A 119 -2.14 22.58 -6.30
N ALA A 120 -1.61 23.71 -5.86
CA ALA A 120 -1.46 24.04 -4.46
C ALA A 120 -1.83 25.51 -4.24
N ARG A 121 -2.44 25.80 -3.10
CA ARG A 121 -2.66 27.15 -2.59
C ARG A 121 -1.91 27.29 -1.29
N PHE A 122 -1.08 28.31 -1.19
CA PHE A 122 -0.34 28.69 0.01
C PHE A 122 -0.89 29.99 0.54
N LEU A 123 -1.06 30.11 1.85
CA LEU A 123 -1.46 31.35 2.49
C LEU A 123 -0.85 31.45 3.88
N GLY A 124 -0.53 32.66 4.30
CA GLY A 124 0.14 32.90 5.57
C GLY A 124 0.52 34.36 5.70
N THR A 125 1.54 34.61 6.51
CA THR A 125 2.09 35.94 6.72
C THR A 125 3.58 35.91 6.44
N LEU A 126 4.13 36.98 5.88
CA LEU A 126 5.55 37.03 5.53
C LEU A 126 6.45 36.97 6.78
N GLU A 127 5.91 37.39 7.92
CA GLU A 127 6.59 37.43 9.21
C GLU A 127 6.55 36.07 9.95
N ASN A 128 5.64 35.16 9.60
CA ASN A 128 5.51 33.84 10.22
C ASN A 128 5.35 32.73 9.14
N LEU A 129 6.35 32.54 8.29
CA LEU A 129 6.35 31.52 7.23
C LEU A 129 6.23 30.08 7.74
N ASP A 130 6.63 29.83 8.99
CA ASP A 130 6.47 28.55 9.68
C ASP A 130 4.99 28.21 9.97
N LYS A 131 4.13 29.23 10.11
CA LYS A 131 2.69 29.10 10.37
C LYS A 131 1.86 29.06 9.09
N SER A 132 2.50 29.03 7.94
CA SER A 132 1.83 29.00 6.65
C SER A 132 0.93 27.79 6.51
N LYS A 133 -0.17 28.00 5.81
CA LYS A 133 -1.15 26.97 5.48
C LYS A 133 -1.02 26.64 4.01
N ALA A 134 -1.24 25.38 3.66
CA ALA A 134 -1.31 24.96 2.28
C ALA A 134 -2.50 24.05 2.04
N THR A 135 -3.10 24.14 0.87
CA THR A 135 -4.06 23.16 0.37
C THR A 135 -3.68 22.70 -1.01
N GLY A 136 -4.08 21.50 -1.44
CA GLY A 136 -3.73 21.07 -2.78
C GLY A 136 -4.27 19.72 -3.22
N SER A 137 -3.90 19.38 -4.44
CA SER A 137 -4.13 18.07 -5.04
C SER A 137 -3.03 17.77 -6.05
N ALA A 138 -2.74 16.50 -6.24
CA ALA A 138 -1.73 16.02 -7.17
C ALA A 138 -2.16 14.69 -7.79
N ASN A 139 -1.60 14.40 -8.96
CA ASN A 139 -1.73 13.12 -9.63
C ASN A 139 -0.41 12.73 -10.27
N PHE A 140 -0.15 11.42 -10.29
CA PHE A 140 1.03 10.84 -10.91
C PHE A 140 0.80 9.37 -11.28
N ARG A 141 1.69 8.83 -12.12
CA ARG A 141 1.74 7.40 -12.44
C ARG A 141 2.65 6.68 -11.47
N LEU A 142 2.29 5.44 -11.11
CA LEU A 142 3.10 4.54 -10.28
C LEU A 142 2.78 3.10 -10.65
N GLY A 143 3.80 2.29 -10.98
CA GLY A 143 3.64 0.85 -11.20
C GLY A 143 2.61 0.46 -12.26
N GLY A 144 2.49 1.24 -13.35
CA GLY A 144 1.48 1.05 -14.40
C GLY A 144 0.08 1.61 -14.06
N GLY A 145 -0.17 1.97 -12.80
CA GLY A 145 -1.42 2.56 -12.34
C GLY A 145 -1.38 4.09 -12.23
N THR A 146 -2.40 4.64 -11.57
CA THR A 146 -2.51 6.07 -11.23
C THR A 146 -2.64 6.26 -9.73
N VAL A 147 -2.09 7.37 -9.23
CA VAL A 147 -2.27 7.82 -7.86
C VAL A 147 -2.84 9.23 -7.91
N ARG A 148 -3.90 9.47 -7.14
CA ARG A 148 -4.51 10.78 -6.93
C ARG A 148 -4.43 11.14 -5.45
N ALA A 149 -3.69 12.21 -5.16
CA ALA A 149 -3.69 12.86 -3.85
C ALA A 149 -4.64 14.06 -3.91
N SER A 150 -5.59 14.13 -2.98
CA SER A 150 -6.61 15.18 -2.96
C SER A 150 -6.88 15.65 -1.55
N ASN A 151 -7.57 16.78 -1.40
CA ASN A 151 -7.88 17.38 -0.11
C ASN A 151 -6.64 17.51 0.80
N PHE A 152 -5.46 17.74 0.21
CA PHE A 152 -4.27 18.02 0.98
C PHE A 152 -4.51 19.31 1.77
N ARG A 153 -4.21 19.28 3.06
CA ARG A 153 -4.26 20.42 3.97
C ARG A 153 -3.06 20.35 4.88
N TYR A 154 -2.31 21.44 4.96
CA TYR A 154 -1.20 21.64 5.87
C TYR A 154 -1.48 22.87 6.73
N ALA A 155 -1.30 22.74 8.04
CA ALA A 155 -1.34 23.83 9.00
C ALA A 155 -0.64 23.38 10.29
N ASN A 156 0.07 24.31 10.95
CA ASN A 156 0.68 24.07 12.28
C ASN A 156 1.56 22.81 12.32
N GLY A 157 2.44 22.62 11.33
CA GLY A 157 3.35 21.47 11.26
C GLY A 157 2.71 20.14 10.87
N GLN A 158 1.38 20.07 10.75
CA GLN A 158 0.65 18.85 10.45
C GLN A 158 0.02 18.90 9.07
N TRP A 159 -0.05 17.75 8.41
CA TRP A 159 -0.77 17.59 7.16
C TRP A 159 -1.75 16.43 7.19
N GLN A 160 -2.79 16.56 6.37
CA GLN A 160 -3.75 15.51 6.06
C GLN A 160 -4.06 15.52 4.57
N GLY A 161 -4.43 14.37 4.01
CA GLY A 161 -4.90 14.26 2.63
C GLY A 161 -5.55 12.92 2.35
N ILE A 162 -6.18 12.82 1.19
CA ILE A 162 -6.77 11.58 0.68
C ILE A 162 -5.91 11.07 -0.47
N VAL A 163 -5.45 9.82 -0.38
CA VAL A 163 -4.70 9.11 -1.41
C VAL A 163 -5.59 8.02 -1.99
N GLN A 164 -5.82 8.09 -3.30
CA GLN A 164 -6.51 7.07 -4.06
C GLN A 164 -5.55 6.46 -5.06
N THR A 165 -5.48 5.13 -5.10
CA THR A 165 -4.73 4.40 -6.12
C THR A 165 -5.71 3.72 -7.06
N SER A 166 -5.35 3.64 -8.34
CA SER A 166 -6.05 2.80 -9.30
C SER A 166 -5.06 1.95 -10.08
N GLY A 167 -5.17 0.63 -9.96
CA GLY A 167 -4.38 -0.36 -10.68
C GLY A 167 -2.87 -0.30 -10.43
N VAL A 168 -2.42 0.13 -9.24
CA VAL A 168 -0.99 0.26 -8.93
C VAL A 168 -0.38 -1.12 -8.66
N SER A 169 0.73 -1.46 -9.31
CA SER A 169 1.42 -2.74 -9.09
C SER A 169 1.91 -2.90 -7.65
N VAL A 170 1.63 -4.05 -7.02
CA VAL A 170 2.17 -4.39 -5.68
C VAL A 170 3.70 -4.38 -5.70
N ALA A 171 4.34 -4.88 -6.75
CA ALA A 171 5.80 -4.86 -6.87
C ALA A 171 6.40 -3.44 -6.89
N SER A 172 5.64 -2.43 -7.31
CA SER A 172 6.10 -1.04 -7.27
C SER A 172 5.97 -0.39 -5.89
N LEU A 173 5.11 -0.93 -5.04
CA LEU A 173 4.91 -0.49 -3.66
C LEU A 173 5.84 -1.24 -2.69
N ASN A 174 6.08 -2.52 -2.96
CA ASN A 174 7.02 -3.36 -2.22
C ASN A 174 7.84 -4.22 -3.20
N PRO A 175 9.04 -3.76 -3.59
CA PRO A 175 9.93 -4.51 -4.49
C PRO A 175 10.41 -5.85 -3.91
N SER A 176 10.35 -6.04 -2.58
CA SER A 176 10.73 -7.27 -1.89
C SER A 176 9.58 -8.29 -1.80
N ALA A 177 8.40 -7.96 -2.32
CA ALA A 177 7.27 -8.89 -2.31
C ALA A 177 7.58 -10.15 -3.16
N PRO A 178 7.13 -11.35 -2.73
CA PRO A 178 7.23 -12.56 -3.55
C PRO A 178 6.65 -12.34 -4.95
N THR A 179 7.26 -12.95 -5.98
CA THR A 179 6.90 -12.69 -7.39
C THR A 179 5.40 -12.87 -7.67
N GLN A 180 4.77 -13.88 -7.10
CA GLN A 180 3.33 -14.16 -7.23
C GLN A 180 2.48 -13.04 -6.61
N VAL A 181 2.91 -12.48 -5.49
CA VAL A 181 2.26 -11.35 -4.80
C VAL A 181 2.48 -10.04 -5.55
N GLY A 182 3.69 -9.83 -6.07
CA GLY A 182 4.07 -8.65 -6.85
C GLY A 182 3.25 -8.46 -8.13
N GLN A 183 2.64 -9.53 -8.67
CA GLN A 183 1.72 -9.45 -9.81
C GLN A 183 0.38 -8.78 -9.47
N GLY A 184 0.07 -8.60 -8.19
CA GLY A 184 -1.16 -7.95 -7.75
C GLY A 184 -1.29 -6.50 -8.22
N ARG A 185 -2.52 -6.00 -8.26
CA ARG A 185 -2.87 -4.61 -8.57
C ARG A 185 -3.74 -4.01 -7.47
N VAL A 186 -3.36 -2.83 -6.99
CA VAL A 186 -3.94 -2.18 -5.81
C VAL A 186 -4.81 -1.00 -6.22
N ASP A 187 -6.08 -1.06 -5.82
CA ASP A 187 -7.00 0.07 -5.78
C ASP A 187 -7.25 0.44 -4.31
N SER A 188 -7.14 1.71 -3.95
CA SER A 188 -7.26 2.12 -2.54
C SER A 188 -7.92 3.48 -2.39
N ASN A 189 -8.44 3.71 -1.18
CA ASN A 189 -8.89 5.02 -0.72
C ASN A 189 -8.47 5.18 0.74
N LEU A 190 -7.42 5.97 0.97
CA LEU A 190 -6.77 6.16 2.26
C LEU A 190 -6.81 7.65 2.63
N THR A 191 -7.25 7.96 3.84
CA THR A 191 -6.95 9.25 4.47
C THR A 191 -5.64 9.11 5.23
N VAL A 192 -4.68 9.98 4.95
CA VAL A 192 -3.31 9.91 5.49
C VAL A 192 -3.02 11.20 6.25
N PHE A 193 -2.33 11.08 7.38
CA PHE A 193 -1.91 12.16 8.25
C PHE A 193 -0.42 12.04 8.55
N GLY A 194 0.24 13.19 8.73
CA GLY A 194 1.64 13.23 9.14
C GLY A 194 2.09 14.62 9.55
N THR A 195 3.42 14.77 9.67
CA THR A 195 4.10 16.04 9.94
C THR A 195 5.10 16.33 8.83
N LEU A 196 5.61 17.57 8.74
CA LEU A 196 6.72 17.89 7.83
C LEU A 196 8.10 17.58 8.45
N ASP A 197 8.17 17.40 9.76
CA ASP A 197 9.43 17.13 10.47
C ASP A 197 9.89 15.67 10.31
N SER A 198 8.97 14.76 9.99
CA SER A 198 9.29 13.35 9.72
C SER A 198 8.39 12.76 8.64
N PHE A 199 9.04 12.21 7.61
CA PHE A 199 8.41 11.41 6.55
C PHE A 199 8.57 9.90 6.75
N LYS A 200 8.97 9.48 7.96
CA LYS A 200 9.06 8.06 8.30
C LYS A 200 7.65 7.48 8.53
N LEU A 201 7.48 6.21 8.17
CA LEU A 201 6.20 5.49 8.29
C LEU A 201 5.71 5.36 9.75
N ASP A 202 6.62 5.33 10.72
CA ASP A 202 6.29 5.32 12.14
C ASP A 202 5.64 6.62 12.62
N ALA A 203 5.93 7.75 11.98
CA ALA A 203 5.32 9.06 12.25
C ALA A 203 4.04 9.32 11.45
N MET A 204 3.65 8.40 10.56
CA MET A 204 2.45 8.53 9.74
C MET A 204 1.25 7.82 10.39
N ARG A 205 0.07 8.36 10.11
CA ARG A 205 -1.21 7.68 10.37
C ARG A 205 -1.99 7.54 9.08
N ALA A 206 -2.70 6.44 8.91
CA ALA A 206 -3.61 6.26 7.79
C ALA A 206 -4.88 5.52 8.20
N THR A 207 -5.99 5.83 7.55
CA THR A 207 -7.26 5.12 7.71
C THR A 207 -7.91 4.90 6.35
N GLY A 208 -8.51 3.75 6.08
CA GLY A 208 -9.29 3.56 4.86
C GLY A 208 -9.47 2.12 4.43
N SER A 209 -9.41 1.89 3.12
CA SER A 209 -9.59 0.57 2.53
C SER A 209 -8.75 0.38 1.27
N ALA A 210 -8.46 -0.88 0.96
CA ALA A 210 -7.79 -1.28 -0.27
C ALA A 210 -8.39 -2.57 -0.84
N ASN A 211 -8.34 -2.68 -2.16
CA ASN A 211 -8.65 -3.88 -2.91
C ASN A 211 -7.41 -4.26 -3.71
N ILE A 212 -7.05 -5.55 -3.67
CA ILE A 212 -5.90 -6.08 -4.40
C ILE A 212 -6.39 -7.19 -5.32
N ALA A 213 -6.42 -6.92 -6.61
CA ALA A 213 -6.68 -7.95 -7.62
C ALA A 213 -5.42 -8.79 -7.78
N ILE A 214 -5.51 -10.09 -7.50
CA ILE A 214 -4.37 -11.01 -7.48
C ILE A 214 -4.84 -12.44 -7.72
N ALA A 215 -4.03 -13.25 -8.41
CA ALA A 215 -4.32 -14.67 -8.63
C ALA A 215 -5.74 -14.93 -9.16
N ASN A 216 -6.22 -14.07 -10.08
CA ASN A 216 -7.59 -14.07 -10.62
C ASN A 216 -8.74 -13.90 -9.62
N GLY A 217 -8.42 -13.57 -8.36
CA GLY A 217 -9.41 -13.21 -7.36
C GLY A 217 -9.13 -11.82 -6.80
N LEU A 218 -9.68 -11.58 -5.61
CA LEU A 218 -9.69 -10.27 -4.97
C LEU A 218 -9.42 -10.41 -3.47
N VAL A 219 -8.46 -9.62 -2.98
CA VAL A 219 -8.26 -9.38 -1.54
C VAL A 219 -8.81 -8.01 -1.20
N LYS A 220 -9.70 -7.92 -0.21
CA LYS A 220 -10.29 -6.67 0.28
C LYS A 220 -9.77 -6.43 1.69
N ALA A 221 -9.10 -5.31 1.91
CA ALA A 221 -8.73 -4.79 3.23
C ALA A 221 -9.71 -3.66 3.60
N ARG A 222 -10.46 -3.84 4.69
CA ARG A 222 -11.43 -2.89 5.23
C ARG A 222 -11.00 -2.45 6.60
N ASP A 223 -11.47 -1.27 7.00
CA ASP A 223 -11.17 -0.66 8.29
C ASP A 223 -9.65 -0.62 8.57
N LEU A 224 -8.86 -0.40 7.51
CA LEU A 224 -7.41 -0.33 7.61
C LEU A 224 -7.09 0.88 8.48
N THR A 225 -6.34 0.66 9.55
CA THR A 225 -5.77 1.71 10.39
C THR A 225 -4.26 1.49 10.44
N LEU A 226 -3.51 2.58 10.36
CA LEU A 226 -2.06 2.64 10.54
C LEU A 226 -1.76 3.76 11.53
N ALA A 227 -1.00 3.47 12.57
CA ALA A 227 -0.46 4.45 13.50
C ALA A 227 0.80 3.89 14.18
N ASN A 228 1.82 4.72 14.37
CA ASN A 228 3.04 4.34 15.07
C ASN A 228 3.72 3.10 14.45
N GLY A 229 3.68 3.00 13.11
CA GLY A 229 4.21 1.86 12.34
C GLY A 229 3.44 0.54 12.51
N ARG A 230 2.31 0.54 13.22
CA ARG A 230 1.44 -0.64 13.39
C ARG A 230 0.16 -0.48 12.60
N TRP A 231 -0.29 -1.57 11.98
CA TRP A 231 -1.53 -1.59 11.21
C TRP A 231 -2.49 -2.67 11.70
N VAL A 232 -3.79 -2.43 11.49
CA VAL A 232 -4.88 -3.39 11.71
C VAL A 232 -5.86 -3.28 10.55
N SER A 233 -6.41 -4.41 10.08
CA SER A 233 -7.45 -4.43 9.06
C SER A 233 -8.27 -5.73 9.06
N ASN A 234 -9.54 -5.61 8.66
CA ASN A 234 -10.39 -6.74 8.30
C ASN A 234 -10.10 -7.13 6.83
N VAL A 235 -9.51 -8.30 6.62
CA VAL A 235 -9.07 -8.78 5.31
C VAL A 235 -9.95 -9.93 4.81
N GLN A 236 -10.45 -9.81 3.60
CA GLN A 236 -11.24 -10.84 2.93
C GLN A 236 -10.57 -11.26 1.62
N ALA A 237 -10.24 -12.53 1.48
CA ALA A 237 -9.80 -13.15 0.24
C ALA A 237 -10.98 -13.84 -0.45
N GLN A 238 -11.18 -13.54 -1.73
CA GLN A 238 -12.27 -14.09 -2.54
C GLN A 238 -11.74 -14.63 -3.85
N GLY A 239 -12.00 -15.90 -4.12
CA GLY A 239 -11.75 -16.48 -5.44
C GLY A 239 -10.28 -16.57 -5.85
N LEU A 240 -9.34 -16.67 -4.89
CA LEU A 240 -7.92 -16.70 -5.23
C LEU A 240 -7.56 -18.08 -5.80
N VAL A 241 -6.97 -18.12 -7.00
CA VAL A 241 -6.55 -19.37 -7.63
C VAL A 241 -5.24 -19.85 -7.00
N LEU A 242 -5.27 -21.00 -6.31
CA LEU A 242 -4.16 -21.45 -5.46
C LEU A 242 -2.86 -21.66 -6.24
N ASP A 243 -2.92 -22.25 -7.43
CA ASP A 243 -1.74 -22.53 -8.26
C ASP A 243 -1.09 -21.27 -8.87
N ARG A 244 -1.74 -20.11 -8.74
CA ARG A 244 -1.13 -18.81 -9.07
C ARG A 244 -0.41 -18.17 -7.88
N LEU A 245 -0.73 -18.58 -6.66
CA LEU A 245 -0.09 -18.09 -5.43
C LEU A 245 1.06 -19.00 -5.00
N VAL A 246 0.87 -20.30 -5.12
CA VAL A 246 1.84 -21.32 -4.75
C VAL A 246 2.31 -22.01 -6.03
N PRO A 247 3.59 -21.86 -6.43
CA PRO A 247 4.13 -22.60 -7.56
C PRO A 247 4.18 -24.10 -7.25
N ASN A 248 4.07 -24.94 -8.29
CA ASN A 248 4.18 -26.40 -8.21
C ASN A 248 3.12 -27.10 -7.33
N VAL A 249 1.92 -26.53 -7.22
CA VAL A 249 0.78 -27.19 -6.56
C VAL A 249 0.43 -28.48 -7.32
N PRO A 250 0.34 -29.65 -6.64
CA PRO A 250 -0.10 -30.90 -7.25
C PRO A 250 -1.44 -30.74 -7.98
N SER A 251 -1.63 -31.42 -9.11
CA SER A 251 -2.85 -31.29 -9.92
C SER A 251 -4.14 -31.51 -9.12
N GLY A 252 -4.15 -32.51 -8.22
CA GLY A 252 -5.26 -32.81 -7.32
C GLY A 252 -5.53 -31.76 -6.23
N ALA A 253 -4.57 -30.88 -5.95
CA ALA A 253 -4.67 -29.83 -4.94
C ALA A 253 -4.97 -28.45 -5.54
N LYS A 254 -5.09 -28.33 -6.87
CA LYS A 254 -5.50 -27.08 -7.52
C LYS A 254 -6.93 -26.73 -7.09
N GLY A 255 -7.16 -25.46 -6.80
CA GLY A 255 -8.44 -25.02 -6.26
C GLY A 255 -8.52 -23.53 -6.05
N ILE A 256 -9.64 -23.13 -5.46
CA ILE A 256 -9.99 -21.74 -5.19
C ILE A 256 -9.97 -21.49 -3.68
N LEU A 257 -9.13 -20.56 -3.26
CA LEU A 257 -8.97 -20.14 -1.88
C LEU A 257 -9.88 -18.94 -1.56
N ASN A 258 -10.59 -19.04 -0.44
CA ASN A 258 -11.36 -17.97 0.16
C ASN A 258 -11.00 -17.83 1.63
N GLY A 259 -11.18 -16.63 2.21
CA GLY A 259 -10.98 -16.45 3.65
C GLY A 259 -11.35 -15.08 4.18
N THR A 260 -11.49 -15.01 5.50
CA THR A 260 -11.76 -13.79 6.26
C THR A 260 -10.86 -13.78 7.49
N PHE A 261 -10.15 -12.67 7.68
CA PHE A 261 -9.16 -12.50 8.73
C PHE A 261 -9.28 -11.13 9.37
N ASN A 262 -9.06 -11.07 10.67
CA ASN A 262 -8.72 -9.84 11.37
C ASN A 262 -7.20 -9.87 11.55
N LEU A 263 -6.50 -8.99 10.84
CA LEU A 263 -5.04 -8.98 10.81
C LEU A 263 -4.50 -7.72 11.48
N ALA A 264 -3.37 -7.87 12.17
CA ALA A 264 -2.57 -6.78 12.71
C ALA A 264 -1.09 -7.05 12.45
N GLY A 265 -0.28 -6.00 12.30
CA GLY A 265 1.15 -6.17 12.09
C GLY A 265 1.93 -4.88 12.16
N ARG A 266 3.19 -4.94 11.76
CA ARG A 266 4.04 -3.76 11.58
C ARG A 266 4.35 -3.53 10.09
N VAL A 267 4.76 -2.31 9.76
CA VAL A 267 5.10 -1.91 8.39
C VAL A 267 6.55 -2.17 8.00
N ASP A 268 7.44 -2.30 8.98
CA ASP A 268 8.87 -2.60 8.81
C ASP A 268 9.14 -4.11 8.70
N ASP A 269 8.29 -4.92 9.31
CA ASP A 269 8.31 -6.37 9.22
C ASP A 269 6.87 -6.91 9.23
N VAL A 270 6.48 -7.51 8.10
CA VAL A 270 5.10 -7.91 7.84
C VAL A 270 4.85 -9.38 8.18
N ILE A 271 5.88 -10.21 8.35
CA ILE A 271 5.71 -11.66 8.58
C ILE A 271 5.92 -12.00 10.06
N ASP A 272 7.04 -11.61 10.68
CA ASP A 272 7.29 -12.04 12.06
C ASP A 272 6.38 -11.31 13.04
N ASN A 273 5.98 -10.08 12.71
CA ASN A 273 5.03 -9.31 13.49
C ASN A 273 3.56 -9.49 13.06
N LEU A 274 3.27 -10.39 12.09
CA LEU A 274 1.88 -10.66 11.71
C LEU A 274 1.15 -11.39 12.84
N GLN A 275 0.01 -10.82 13.21
CA GLN A 275 -0.94 -11.42 14.13
C GLN A 275 -2.30 -11.43 13.48
N GLY A 276 -3.07 -12.48 13.75
CA GLY A 276 -4.44 -12.49 13.27
C GLY A 276 -5.22 -13.72 13.61
N ILE A 277 -6.52 -13.59 13.45
CA ILE A 277 -7.47 -14.69 13.58
C ILE A 277 -8.36 -14.72 12.34
N GLY A 278 -8.78 -15.90 11.93
CA GLY A 278 -9.64 -16.00 10.77
C GLY A 278 -10.16 -17.40 10.48
N LYS A 279 -10.76 -17.50 9.31
CA LYS A 279 -11.27 -18.73 8.72
C LYS A 279 -11.14 -18.66 7.21
N GLY A 280 -11.15 -19.82 6.56
CA GLY A 280 -11.04 -19.90 5.12
C GLY A 280 -11.53 -21.22 4.56
N SER A 281 -11.44 -21.35 3.26
CA SER A 281 -11.75 -22.59 2.57
C SER A 281 -10.91 -22.72 1.31
N LEU A 282 -10.57 -23.96 0.99
CA LEU A 282 -10.06 -24.36 -0.31
C LEU A 282 -11.14 -25.21 -0.99
N THR A 283 -11.72 -24.69 -2.07
CA THR A 283 -12.64 -25.45 -2.92
C THR A 283 -11.84 -26.14 -4.01
N LEU A 284 -11.95 -27.45 -4.09
CA LEU A 284 -11.31 -28.28 -5.12
C LEU A 284 -12.34 -28.69 -6.18
N PRO A 285 -11.93 -29.27 -7.33
CA PRO A 285 -12.88 -29.75 -8.33
C PRO A 285 -13.90 -30.75 -7.76
N LYS A 286 -13.48 -31.57 -6.77
CA LYS A 286 -14.34 -32.51 -6.07
C LYS A 286 -14.09 -32.45 -4.55
N GLY A 287 -15.00 -31.77 -3.86
CA GLY A 287 -14.94 -31.56 -2.42
C GLY A 287 -14.32 -30.23 -2.02
N ALA A 288 -14.22 -30.01 -0.72
CA ALA A 288 -13.65 -28.80 -0.15
C ALA A 288 -12.89 -29.10 1.14
N ILE A 289 -12.03 -28.17 1.54
CA ILE A 289 -11.39 -28.16 2.86
C ILE A 289 -11.79 -26.83 3.52
N ALA A 290 -12.55 -26.92 4.62
CA ALA A 290 -12.79 -25.78 5.47
C ALA A 290 -11.63 -25.60 6.45
N ALA A 291 -11.25 -24.37 6.75
CA ALA A 291 -10.24 -24.02 7.74
C ALA A 291 -10.86 -23.06 8.75
N GLU A 292 -11.00 -23.51 9.99
CA GLU A 292 -11.58 -22.76 11.09
C GLU A 292 -10.51 -22.48 12.15
N GLN A 293 -10.76 -21.47 12.99
CA GLN A 293 -9.87 -21.09 14.08
C GLN A 293 -8.41 -20.84 13.62
N ILE A 294 -8.23 -20.28 12.43
CA ILE A 294 -6.90 -19.93 11.94
C ILE A 294 -6.35 -18.85 12.85
N GLN A 295 -5.17 -19.08 13.41
CA GLN A 295 -4.45 -18.10 14.23
C GLN A 295 -3.06 -17.91 13.66
N LEU A 296 -2.66 -16.67 13.51
CA LEU A 296 -1.36 -16.24 13.03
C LEU A 296 -0.65 -15.51 14.18
N SER A 297 0.59 -15.89 14.46
CA SER A 297 1.40 -15.23 15.50
C SER A 297 2.87 -15.58 15.31
N GLN A 298 3.75 -14.59 15.37
CA GLN A 298 5.21 -14.78 15.39
C GLN A 298 5.72 -15.63 14.21
N GLY A 299 5.28 -15.31 12.98
CA GLY A 299 5.66 -16.05 11.78
C GLY A 299 5.13 -17.50 11.73
N LYS A 300 4.22 -17.89 12.62
CA LYS A 300 3.61 -19.23 12.68
C LYS A 300 2.10 -19.16 12.46
N PHE A 301 1.54 -20.30 12.08
CA PHE A 301 0.10 -20.48 12.00
C PHE A 301 -0.35 -21.75 12.75
N GLN A 302 -1.59 -21.74 13.21
CA GLN A 302 -2.33 -22.92 13.62
C GLN A 302 -3.78 -22.84 13.09
N ALA A 303 -4.38 -23.97 12.72
CA ALA A 303 -5.74 -24.02 12.19
C ALA A 303 -6.36 -25.42 12.37
N SER A 304 -7.70 -25.46 12.46
CA SER A 304 -8.48 -26.69 12.37
C SER A 304 -9.03 -26.85 10.96
N LEU A 305 -8.56 -27.86 10.24
CA LEU A 305 -8.99 -28.20 8.89
C LEU A 305 -10.05 -29.31 8.89
N THR A 306 -11.09 -29.13 8.08
CA THR A 306 -12.18 -30.11 7.90
C THR A 306 -12.33 -30.41 6.42
N PRO A 307 -11.71 -31.48 5.89
CA PRO A 307 -12.01 -32.01 4.57
C PRO A 307 -13.46 -32.48 4.50
N GLN A 308 -14.14 -32.16 3.40
CA GLN A 308 -15.54 -32.51 3.17
C GLN A 308 -15.69 -33.07 1.75
N ASN A 309 -16.09 -34.34 1.67
CA ASN A 309 -16.33 -35.08 0.43
C ASN A 309 -15.16 -34.96 -0.57
N LEU A 310 -13.93 -35.03 -0.05
CA LEU A 310 -12.74 -34.80 -0.85
C LEU A 310 -12.42 -36.08 -1.64
N ALA A 311 -12.65 -36.07 -2.95
CA ALA A 311 -12.47 -37.26 -3.78
C ALA A 311 -10.99 -37.64 -3.87
N LEU A 312 -10.61 -38.81 -3.35
CA LEU A 312 -9.20 -39.19 -3.25
C LEU A 312 -8.55 -39.49 -4.61
N ARG A 313 -9.34 -39.92 -5.59
CA ARG A 313 -8.90 -40.17 -6.99
C ARG A 313 -8.28 -38.95 -7.66
N GLN A 314 -8.55 -37.74 -7.19
CA GLN A 314 -7.95 -36.54 -7.76
C GLN A 314 -6.46 -36.38 -7.39
N PHE A 315 -6.01 -37.01 -6.32
CA PHE A 315 -4.61 -36.97 -5.88
C PHE A 315 -3.79 -38.15 -6.41
N SER A 316 -4.39 -39.33 -6.53
CA SER A 316 -3.78 -40.51 -7.16
C SER A 316 -4.85 -41.46 -7.67
N GLN A 317 -4.62 -42.10 -8.82
CA GLN A 317 -5.55 -43.06 -9.43
C GLN A 317 -5.73 -44.33 -8.57
N GLU A 318 -4.78 -44.62 -7.69
CA GLU A 318 -4.80 -45.79 -6.80
C GLU A 318 -5.72 -45.59 -5.59
N LEU A 319 -6.06 -44.35 -5.26
CA LEU A 319 -6.96 -44.05 -4.14
C LEU A 319 -8.43 -44.11 -4.59
N ARG A 320 -9.33 -44.43 -3.67
CA ARG A 320 -10.76 -44.60 -3.93
C ARG A 320 -11.62 -43.93 -2.86
N GLY A 321 -12.88 -43.69 -3.17
CA GLY A 321 -13.81 -43.00 -2.29
C GLY A 321 -13.45 -41.54 -1.99
N GLU A 322 -13.95 -41.08 -0.85
CA GLU A 322 -13.89 -39.70 -0.37
C GLU A 322 -13.23 -39.65 1.01
N LEU A 323 -12.55 -38.53 1.26
CA LEU A 323 -11.95 -38.20 2.54
C LEU A 323 -12.79 -37.15 3.27
N ALA A 324 -13.07 -37.42 4.53
CA ALA A 324 -13.64 -36.48 5.48
C ALA A 324 -12.88 -36.55 6.81
N GLY A 325 -13.05 -35.56 7.69
CA GLY A 325 -12.46 -35.62 9.02
C GLY A 325 -12.16 -34.24 9.61
N LYS A 326 -11.30 -34.23 10.63
CA LYS A 326 -10.80 -33.01 11.28
C LYS A 326 -9.32 -33.16 11.57
N LEU A 327 -8.52 -32.18 11.17
CA LEU A 327 -7.09 -32.09 11.41
C LEU A 327 -6.74 -30.78 12.07
N ASP A 328 -6.00 -30.82 13.17
CA ASP A 328 -5.31 -29.65 13.69
C ASP A 328 -3.94 -29.54 13.02
N VAL A 329 -3.65 -28.40 12.43
CA VAL A 329 -2.43 -28.16 11.62
C VAL A 329 -1.70 -26.96 12.16
N PHE A 330 -0.38 -27.05 12.24
CA PHE A 330 0.50 -25.98 12.67
C PHE A 330 1.77 -25.93 11.82
N GLY A 331 2.32 -24.73 11.63
CA GLY A 331 3.53 -24.56 10.84
C GLY A 331 4.04 -23.12 10.77
N THR A 332 4.95 -22.86 9.84
CA THR A 332 5.54 -21.53 9.60
C THR A 332 4.89 -20.83 8.40
N LEU A 333 4.80 -19.51 8.47
CA LEU A 333 4.37 -18.65 7.36
C LEU A 333 5.49 -18.40 6.36
N GLU A 334 6.74 -18.37 6.86
CA GLU A 334 7.91 -18.24 6.01
C GLU A 334 8.25 -19.59 5.37
N ASN A 335 8.45 -19.57 4.05
CA ASN A 335 8.82 -20.72 3.22
C ASN A 335 8.03 -22.01 3.54
N PRO A 336 6.68 -21.97 3.51
CA PRO A 336 5.85 -23.09 3.94
C PRO A 336 6.12 -24.31 3.05
N ASN A 337 6.47 -25.44 3.68
CA ASN A 337 6.69 -26.71 3.00
C ASN A 337 6.32 -27.88 3.94
N LEU A 338 6.25 -29.11 3.42
CA LEU A 338 5.82 -30.26 4.21
C LEU A 338 6.68 -30.51 5.45
N LYS A 339 7.97 -30.10 5.45
CA LYS A 339 8.86 -30.26 6.61
C LYS A 339 8.60 -29.25 7.73
N THR A 340 7.98 -28.11 7.42
CA THR A 340 7.65 -27.07 8.39
C THR A 340 6.20 -27.12 8.84
N VAL A 341 5.43 -28.11 8.37
CA VAL A 341 4.03 -28.32 8.72
C VAL A 341 3.89 -29.61 9.50
N GLN A 342 3.10 -29.56 10.55
CA GLN A 342 2.68 -30.72 11.34
C GLN A 342 1.16 -30.76 11.38
N ALA A 343 0.59 -31.96 11.42
CA ALA A 343 -0.85 -32.15 11.41
C ALA A 343 -1.24 -33.37 12.23
N SER A 344 -2.28 -33.27 13.04
CA SER A 344 -2.81 -34.39 13.80
C SER A 344 -4.33 -34.38 13.81
N GLY A 345 -4.97 -35.55 13.79
CA GLY A 345 -6.41 -35.62 13.90
C GLY A 345 -7.02 -36.87 13.32
N GLU A 346 -8.34 -36.87 13.19
CA GLU A 346 -9.11 -38.01 12.72
C GLU A 346 -9.54 -37.83 11.25
N LEU A 347 -9.27 -38.84 10.44
CA LEU A 347 -9.66 -38.93 9.04
C LEU A 347 -10.55 -40.14 8.81
N ARG A 348 -11.50 -40.01 7.89
CA ARG A 348 -12.48 -41.02 7.50
C ARG A 348 -12.40 -41.20 5.99
N PHE A 349 -12.08 -42.43 5.59
CA PHE A 349 -12.00 -42.86 4.21
C PHE A 349 -13.27 -43.67 3.90
N SER A 350 -14.11 -43.18 2.99
CA SER A 350 -15.42 -43.81 2.73
C SER A 350 -15.31 -45.22 2.14
N GLU A 351 -14.25 -45.50 1.37
CA GLU A 351 -13.99 -46.80 0.73
C GLU A 351 -12.66 -47.44 1.21
N GLY A 352 -12.11 -46.92 2.30
CA GLY A 352 -10.83 -47.34 2.86
C GLY A 352 -9.61 -46.97 1.99
N ILE A 353 -8.52 -47.70 2.17
CA ILE A 353 -7.23 -47.52 1.49
C ILE A 353 -6.78 -48.87 0.94
N HIS A 354 -6.09 -48.95 -0.20
CA HIS A 354 -5.64 -50.17 -0.89
C HIS A 354 -5.94 -51.52 -0.19
N ALA A 355 -5.19 -51.89 0.86
CA ALA A 355 -5.30 -53.15 1.62
C ALA A 355 -6.61 -53.36 2.41
N ILE A 356 -7.36 -52.29 2.68
CA ILE A 356 -8.63 -52.26 3.40
C ILE A 356 -9.71 -51.68 2.46
N ALA A 357 -10.54 -52.54 1.89
CA ALA A 357 -11.62 -52.17 0.95
C ALA A 357 -12.97 -51.93 1.64
N LYS A 358 -12.96 -51.19 2.75
CA LYS A 358 -14.12 -50.87 3.56
C LYS A 358 -13.91 -49.54 4.29
N PRO A 359 -14.98 -48.85 4.75
CA PRO A 359 -14.85 -47.58 5.47
C PRO A 359 -13.83 -47.68 6.60
N LEU A 360 -12.88 -46.75 6.62
CA LEU A 360 -11.75 -46.73 7.55
C LEU A 360 -11.68 -45.38 8.24
N THR A 361 -11.62 -45.40 9.57
CA THR A 361 -11.36 -44.22 10.39
C THR A 361 -9.95 -44.31 10.96
N THR A 362 -9.14 -43.27 10.80
CA THR A 362 -7.76 -43.24 11.26
C THR A 362 -7.48 -42.00 12.11
N VAL A 363 -6.76 -42.18 13.21
CA VAL A 363 -6.11 -41.07 13.93
C VAL A 363 -4.67 -40.99 13.41
N ILE A 364 -4.31 -39.86 12.82
CA ILE A 364 -3.01 -39.65 12.19
C ILE A 364 -2.19 -38.57 12.91
N ASN A 365 -0.88 -38.65 12.72
CA ASN A 365 0.08 -37.65 13.17
C ASN A 365 1.18 -37.48 12.13
N TRP A 366 1.19 -36.35 11.45
CA TRP A 366 2.25 -35.90 10.56
C TRP A 366 3.16 -34.94 11.32
N ASN A 367 4.45 -35.28 11.43
CA ASN A 367 5.42 -34.49 12.20
C ASN A 367 6.40 -33.68 11.33
N GLY A 368 6.12 -33.53 10.03
CA GLY A 368 7.02 -32.89 9.07
C GLY A 368 7.97 -33.84 8.34
N GLN A 369 8.08 -35.10 8.78
CA GLN A 369 8.97 -36.08 8.16
C GLN A 369 8.29 -37.42 7.91
N ARG A 370 7.44 -37.86 8.84
CA ARG A 370 6.77 -39.16 8.79
C ARG A 370 5.29 -39.03 9.13
N LEU A 371 4.50 -39.92 8.53
CA LEU A 371 3.09 -40.10 8.86
C LEU A 371 2.94 -41.26 9.84
N GLY A 372 2.61 -40.94 11.08
CA GLY A 372 2.18 -41.90 12.10
C GLY A 372 0.69 -42.18 11.99
N ILE A 373 0.31 -43.45 12.20
CA ILE A 373 -1.07 -43.90 12.33
C ILE A 373 -1.24 -44.37 13.77
N GLU A 374 -1.75 -43.51 14.63
CA GLU A 374 -1.94 -43.82 16.05
C GLU A 374 -3.04 -44.87 16.23
N ARG A 375 -4.09 -44.78 15.40
CA ARG A 375 -5.20 -45.73 15.39
C ARG A 375 -5.80 -45.86 14.00
N ALA A 376 -6.21 -47.07 13.62
CA ALA A 376 -6.95 -47.35 12.40
C ALA A 376 -8.07 -48.36 12.71
N THR A 377 -9.32 -47.95 12.48
CA THR A 377 -10.51 -48.72 12.81
C THR A 377 -11.41 -48.86 11.59
N ALA A 378 -11.75 -50.10 11.25
CA ALA A 378 -12.76 -50.46 10.26
C ALA A 378 -13.58 -51.64 10.80
N ASP A 379 -14.67 -52.01 10.13
CA ASP A 379 -15.44 -53.18 10.54
C ASP A 379 -14.53 -54.43 10.63
N GLY A 380 -14.47 -55.09 11.79
CA GLY A 380 -13.57 -56.21 12.05
C GLY A 380 -12.06 -55.88 12.03
N ILE A 381 -11.64 -54.61 12.07
CA ILE A 381 -10.23 -54.20 12.12
C ILE A 381 -10.04 -53.14 13.21
N ASN A 382 -9.12 -53.40 14.14
CA ASN A 382 -8.65 -52.41 15.10
C ASN A 382 -7.13 -52.50 15.22
N ALA A 383 -6.43 -51.52 14.64
CA ALA A 383 -4.97 -51.41 14.72
C ALA A 383 -4.60 -50.16 15.52
N VAL A 384 -3.60 -50.30 16.39
CA VAL A 384 -3.05 -49.25 17.24
C VAL A 384 -1.54 -49.21 17.01
N ASP A 385 -0.97 -48.02 16.89
CA ASP A 385 0.48 -47.76 16.78
C ASP A 385 1.15 -48.30 15.48
N GLY A 386 0.66 -47.85 14.33
CA GLY A 386 1.25 -48.12 13.00
C GLY A 386 2.14 -46.96 12.50
N GLN A 387 3.18 -47.27 11.72
CA GLN A 387 4.11 -46.26 11.15
C GLN A 387 4.26 -46.41 9.64
N ILE A 388 4.18 -45.30 8.89
CA ILE A 388 4.50 -45.26 7.44
C ILE A 388 5.60 -44.23 7.20
N LEU A 389 6.71 -44.67 6.61
CA LEU A 389 7.79 -43.81 6.13
C LEU A 389 7.49 -43.40 4.68
N LEU A 390 7.35 -42.09 4.42
CA LEU A 390 7.32 -41.56 3.05
C LEU A 390 8.74 -41.14 2.67
N LEU A 391 9.36 -41.92 1.78
CA LEU A 391 10.62 -41.56 1.13
C LEU A 391 10.31 -40.51 0.06
N ASN A 392 10.74 -39.26 0.30
CA ASN A 392 10.93 -38.13 -0.62
C ASN A 392 9.90 -37.98 -1.77
N CYS A 393 9.00 -36.98 -1.65
CA CYS A 393 8.35 -36.32 -2.79
C CYS A 393 9.00 -34.95 -3.03
#